data_AF-A0A2S8RT49-F1
#
_entry.id   AF-A0A2S8RT49-F1
#
_cell.length_a   1.000
_cell.length_b   1.000
_cell.length_c   1.000
_cell.angle_alpha   90.00
_cell.angle_beta   90.00
_cell.angle_gamma   90.00
#
_symmetry.space_group_name_H-M   'P 1'
#
loop_
_entity.id
_entity.type
_entity.pdbx_description
1 polymer ?
#
loop_
_entity_poly.entity_id
_entity_poly.type
_entity_poly.pdbx_seq_one_letter_code
_entity_poly.pdbx_strand_id
1 'polypeptide(L)' 'MAQTQIKLSVSFAWWLNPYLRVLAICCILSGNAPDRAKLEAKIKRAMRVVVR' A
#
# COMPACT_ATOMS: atom_id res chain seq x y z
N MET A 1 -29.26 -12.28 -18.09
CA MET A 1 -28.44 -12.32 -16.87
C MET A 1 -27.82 -10.93 -16.72
N ALA A 2 -28.31 -10.13 -15.77
CA ALA A 2 -27.82 -8.76 -15.59
C ALA A 2 -26.42 -8.81 -14.96
N GLN A 3 -25.41 -8.35 -15.69
CA GLN A 3 -24.01 -8.32 -15.26
C GLN A 3 -23.85 -7.15 -14.27
N THR A 4 -23.85 -7.45 -12.98
CA THR A 4 -23.64 -6.46 -11.92
C THR A 4 -22.21 -5.93 -12.04
N GLN A 5 -22.07 -4.70 -12.55
CA GLN A 5 -20.78 -4.03 -12.70
C GLN A 5 -20.31 -3.56 -11.32
N ILE A 6 -19.55 -4.40 -10.62
CA ILE A 6 -18.93 -4.04 -9.33
C ILE A 6 -17.74 -3.12 -9.64
N LYS A 7 -17.83 -1.82 -9.29
CA LYS A 7 -16.70 -0.90 -9.45
C LYS A 7 -15.87 -0.87 -8.17
N LEU A 8 -14.70 -1.48 -8.21
CA LEU A 8 -13.69 -1.39 -7.15
C LEU A 8 -12.83 -0.14 -7.36
N SER A 9 -12.97 0.84 -6.47
CA SER A 9 -12.08 2.00 -6.40
C SER A 9 -11.10 1.83 -5.25
N VAL A 10 -9.82 1.70 -5.57
CA VAL A 10 -8.74 1.61 -4.58
C VAL A 10 -8.08 2.99 -4.46
N SER A 11 -8.09 3.58 -3.27
CA SER A 11 -7.42 4.84 -2.96
C SER A 11 -6.32 4.61 -1.94
N PHE A 12 -5.18 5.28 -2.08
CA PHE A 12 -4.06 5.18 -1.16
C PHE A 12 -3.91 6.46 -0.33
N ALA A 13 -3.47 6.31 0.92
CA ALA A 13 -3.12 7.44 1.77
C ALA A 13 -1.92 8.22 1.17
N TRP A 14 -2.02 9.55 1.14
CA TRP A 14 -0.98 10.43 0.61
C TRP A 14 0.39 10.23 1.28
N TRP A 15 0.41 9.81 2.56
CA TRP A 15 1.63 9.55 3.32
C TRP A 15 2.32 8.22 2.97
N LEU A 16 1.68 7.31 2.22
CA LEU A 16 2.29 6.03 1.84
C LEU A 16 3.52 6.25 0.94
N ASN A 17 3.43 7.19 0.01
CA ASN A 17 4.49 7.45 -0.95
C ASN A 17 5.79 7.99 -0.31
N PRO A 18 5.76 9.04 0.54
CA PRO A 18 6.97 9.46 1.26
C PRO A 18 7.48 8.38 2.22
N TYR A 19 6.58 7.60 2.85
CA TYR A 19 7.00 6.48 3.70
C TYR A 19 7.79 5.42 2.93
N LEU A 20 7.32 5.00 1.75
CA LEU A 20 8.01 4.02 0.91
C LEU A 20 9.36 4.54 0.43
N ARG A 21 9.48 5.83 0.10
CA ARG A 21 10.77 6.45 -0.24
C ARG A 21 11.76 6.38 0.92
N VAL A 22 11.35 6.78 2.12
CA VAL A 22 12.22 6.72 3.30
C VAL A 22 12.59 5.28 3.60
N LEU A 23 11.64 4.34 3.53
CA LEU A 23 11.90 2.92 3.73
C LEU A 23 12.93 2.39 2.72
N ALA A 24 12.79 2.73 1.44
CA ALA A 24 13.74 2.33 0.40
C ALA A 24 15.14 2.88 0.69
N ILE A 25 15.26 4.15 1.09
CA ILE A 25 16.53 4.74 1.51
C ILE A 25 17.12 4.00 2.70
N CYS A 26 16.31 3.72 3.74
CA CYS A 26 16.76 2.95 4.90
C CYS A 26 17.21 1.53 4.52
N CYS A 27 16.55 0.87 3.56
CA CYS A 27 16.94 -0.45 3.06
C CYS A 27 18.28 -0.41 2.32
N ILE A 28 18.51 0.62 1.50
CA ILE A 28 19.79 0.83 0.80
C ILE A 28 20.91 1.06 1.83
N LEU A 29 20.67 1.92 2.82
CA LEU A 29 21.67 2.24 3.84
C LEU A 29 21.97 1.07 4.78
N SER A 30 20.96 0.28 5.14
CA SER A 30 21.11 -0.83 6.09
C SER A 30 21.52 -2.15 5.41
N GLY A 31 21.48 -2.22 4.07
CA GLY A 31 21.70 -3.45 3.31
C GLY A 31 20.66 -4.56 3.58
N ASN A 32 19.61 -4.25 4.33
CA ASN A 32 18.60 -5.21 4.79
C ASN A 32 17.26 -4.97 4.10
N ALA A 33 16.61 -6.06 3.70
CA ALA A 33 15.26 -6.00 3.14
C ALA A 33 14.25 -5.63 4.23
N PRO A 34 13.18 -4.88 3.89
CA PRO A 34 12.14 -4.59 4.85
C PRO A 34 11.35 -5.86 5.16
N ASP A 35 10.99 -6.01 6.43
CA ASP A 35 10.11 -7.09 6.87
C ASP A 35 8.78 -7.05 6.10
N ARG A 36 8.50 -8.12 5.36
CA ARG A 36 7.33 -8.20 4.47
C ARG A 36 6.01 -8.06 5.23
N ALA A 37 5.90 -8.66 6.41
CA ALA A 37 4.68 -8.61 7.21
C ALA A 37 4.39 -7.19 7.71
N LYS A 38 5.42 -6.46 8.16
CA LYS A 38 5.28 -5.05 8.57
C LYS A 38 4.94 -4.13 7.40
N LEU A 39 5.56 -4.36 6.25
CA LEU A 39 5.28 -3.58 5.04
C LEU A 39 3.84 -3.80 4.57
N GLU A 40 3.40 -5.06 4.52
CA GLU A 40 2.05 -5.43 4.12
C GLU A 40 1.00 -4.82 5.06
N ALA A 41 1.23 -4.87 6.38
CA ALA A 41 0.33 -4.25 7.36
C ALA A 41 0.19 -2.73 7.15
N LYS A 42 1.29 -2.04 6.80
CA LYS A 42 1.26 -0.60 6.51
C LYS A 42 0.58 -0.28 5.18
N ILE A 43 0.83 -1.08 4.13
CA ILE A 43 0.16 -0.92 2.84
C ILE A 43 -1.34 -1.15 3.00
N LYS A 44 -1.76 -2.22 3.70
CA LYS A 44 -3.18 -2.48 4.01
C LYS A 44 -3.80 -1.33 4.79
N ARG A 45 -3.09 -0.73 5.75
CA ARG A 45 -3.57 0.43 6.50
C ARG A 45 -3.70 1.70 5.65
N ALA A 46 -2.84 1.86 4.66
CA ALA A 46 -2.88 2.99 3.74
C ALA A 46 -3.88 2.80 2.59
N MET A 47 -4.27 1.56 2.30
CA MET A 47 -5.19 1.22 1.23
C MET A 47 -6.64 1.35 1.70
N ARG A 48 -7.41 2.19 1.02
CA ARG A 48 -8.84 2.36 1.21
C ARG A 48 -9.56 1.79 -0.01
N VAL A 49 -10.27 0.69 0.19
CA VAL A 49 -11.08 0.06 -0.85
C VAL A 49 -12.51 0.55 -0.73
N VAL A 50 -13.05 1.10 -1.81
CA VAL A 50 -14.44 1.56 -1.91
C VAL A 50 -15.10 0.76 -3.03
N VAL A 51 -16.15 0.01 -2.70
CA VAL A 51 -16.99 -0.69 -3.67
C VAL A 51 -18.15 0.24 -4.02
N ARG A 52 -18.32 0.54 -5.31
CA ARG A 52 -19.43 1.34 -5.87
C ARG A 52 -20.25 0.54 -6.87
#